data_AF-A0A3A0BFT4-F1
#
_entry.id   AF-A0A3A0BFT4-F1
#
_cell.length_a   1.000
_cell.length_b   1.000
_cell.length_c   1.000
_cell.angle_alpha   90.00
_cell.angle_beta   90.00
_cell.angle_gamma   90.00
#
_symmetry.space_group_name_H-M   'P 1'
#
loop_
_entity.id
_entity.type
_entity.pdbx_description
1 polymer ?
#
loop_
_entity_poly.entity_id
_entity_poly.type
_entity_poly.pdbx_seq_one_letter_code
_entity_poly.pdbx_strand_id
1 'polypeptide(L)' 'MSTVPDLLDLTQRLIAIPSPSQASNAAIAAYLAELLIDLDFALEELDYEEQGERKVSLVARKAPPPHSQPQTSDARSTWC' A
#
# COMPACT_ATOMS: atom_id res chain seq x y z
N MET A 1 -15.41 -0.02 -12.19
CA MET A 1 -15.49 -1.33 -11.51
C MET A 1 -14.07 -1.83 -11.37
N SER A 2 -13.46 -1.74 -10.19
CA SER A 2 -12.08 -2.19 -10.00
C SER A 2 -12.09 -3.71 -9.80
N THR A 3 -11.71 -4.44 -10.84
CA THR A 3 -11.55 -5.90 -10.79
C THR A 3 -10.28 -6.21 -10.02
N VAL A 4 -10.38 -7.10 -9.02
CA VAL A 4 -9.20 -7.62 -8.31
C VAL A 4 -8.19 -8.11 -9.36
N PRO A 5 -6.93 -7.63 -9.33
CA PRO A 5 -5.91 -8.06 -10.29
C PRO A 5 -5.73 -9.57 -10.24
N ASP A 6 -5.60 -10.22 -11.39
CA ASP A 6 -5.13 -11.61 -11.42
C ASP A 6 -3.73 -11.64 -10.79
N LEU A 7 -3.59 -12.43 -9.73
CA LEU A 7 -2.35 -12.53 -8.96
C LEU A 7 -1.19 -13.03 -9.82
N LEU A 8 -1.46 -13.92 -10.77
CA LEU A 8 -0.44 -14.45 -11.67
C LEU A 8 0.07 -13.34 -12.61
N ASP A 9 -0.85 -12.60 -13.24
CA ASP A 9 -0.50 -11.49 -14.12
C ASP A 9 0.23 -10.38 -13.38
N LEU A 10 -0.22 -10.03 -12.17
CA LEU A 10 0.44 -9.04 -11.33
C LEU A 10 1.87 -9.47 -11.00
N THR A 11 2.05 -10.73 -10.61
CA THR A 11 3.37 -11.28 -10.27
C THR A 11 4.31 -11.27 -11.48
N GLN A 12 3.82 -11.66 -12.65
CA GLN A 12 4.61 -11.63 -13.90
C GLN A 12 5.05 -10.20 -14.25
N ARG A 13 4.14 -9.21 -14.11
CA ARG A 13 4.46 -7.79 -14.35
C ARG A 13 5.52 -7.28 -13.38
N LEU A 14 5.43 -7.63 -12.09
CA LEU A 14 6.42 -7.23 -11.09
C LEU A 14 7.80 -7.83 -11.36
N ILE A 15 7.88 -9.12 -11.75
CA ILE A 15 9.15 -9.78 -12.09
C ILE A 15 9.77 -9.15 -13.35
N ALA A 16 8.95 -8.71 -14.30
CA ALA A 16 9.43 -8.11 -15.54
C ALA A 16 10.05 -6.71 -15.35
N ILE A 17 9.83 -6.05 -14.20
CA ILE A 17 10.42 -4.74 -13.92
C ILE A 17 11.86 -4.95 -13.40
N PRO A 18 12.90 -4.54 -14.15
CA PRO A 18 14.28 -4.65 -13.68
C PRO A 18 14.52 -3.65 -12.55
N SER A 19 14.37 -4.11 -11.32
CA SER A 19 14.52 -3.31 -10.09
C SER A 19 15.48 -3.99 -9.12
N PRO A 20 16.79 -4.05 -9.44
CA PRO A 20 17.78 -4.57 -8.51
C PRO A 20 17.73 -3.73 -7.23
N SER A 21 17.46 -4.39 -6.10
CA SER A 21 17.31 -3.77 -4.78
C SER A 21 18.56 -3.02 -4.30
N GLN A 22 19.71 -3.33 -4.91
CA GLN A 22 21.00 -2.68 -4.65
C GLN A 22 21.18 -1.35 -5.39
N ALA A 23 20.36 -1.04 -6.40
CA ALA A 23 20.45 0.21 -7.16
C ALA A 23 19.27 1.13 -6.86
N SER A 24 18.03 0.75 -7.18
CA SER A 24 16.86 1.54 -6.79
C SER A 24 15.58 0.73 -6.98
N ASN A 25 14.61 0.92 -6.09
CA ASN A 25 13.28 0.34 -6.19
C ASN A 25 12.23 1.31 -6.77
N ALA A 26 12.66 2.50 -7.23
CA ALA A 26 11.76 3.55 -7.69
C ALA A 26 10.84 3.10 -8.83
N ALA A 27 11.31 2.25 -9.75
CA ALA A 27 10.51 1.75 -10.87
C ALA A 27 9.36 0.83 -10.42
N ILE A 28 9.62 -0.08 -9.47
CA ILE A 28 8.57 -0.92 -8.87
C ILE A 28 7.62 -0.07 -8.04
N ALA A 29 8.14 0.90 -7.28
CA ALA A 29 7.32 1.82 -6.52
C ALA A 29 6.35 2.58 -7.44
N ALA A 30 6.83 3.20 -8.51
CA ALA A 30 5.99 3.92 -9.47
C ALA A 30 4.85 3.04 -10.04
N TYR A 31 5.16 1.81 -10.45
CA TYR A 31 4.15 0.86 -10.94
C TYR A 31 3.10 0.53 -9.86
N LEU A 32 3.53 0.26 -8.63
CA LEU A 32 2.62 -0.04 -7.53
C LEU A 32 1.77 1.17 -7.13
N ALA A 33 2.30 2.38 -7.26
CA ALA A 33 1.56 3.60 -6.97
C ALA A 33 0.38 3.78 -7.93
N GLU A 34 0.60 3.61 -9.23
CA GLU A 34 -0.49 3.65 -10.24
C GLU A 34 -1.55 2.59 -9.94
N LEU A 35 -1.14 1.35 -9.70
CA LEU A 35 -2.05 0.24 -9.37
C LEU A 35 -2.89 0.53 -8.12
N LEU A 36 -2.28 1.08 -7.07
CA LEU A 36 -2.97 1.35 -5.81
C LEU A 36 -3.92 2.56 -5.91
N ILE A 37 -3.59 3.57 -6.74
CA ILE A 37 -4.48 4.68 -7.07
C ILE A 37 -5.74 4.15 -7.77
N ASP A 38 -5.59 3.27 -8.76
CA ASP A 38 -6.72 2.64 -9.48
C ASP A 38 -7.63 1.78 -8.56
N LEU A 39 -7.11 1.40 -7.40
CA LEU A 39 -7.81 0.65 -6.36
C LEU A 39 -8.36 1.56 -5.23
N ASP A 40 -8.37 2.88 -5.43
CA ASP A 40 -8.85 3.91 -4.51
C ASP A 40 -8.11 3.95 -3.16
N PHE A 41 -6.80 3.67 -3.17
CA PHE A 41 -5.95 3.91 -1.99
C PHE A 41 -5.44 5.35 -1.97
N ALA A 42 -5.38 5.93 -0.77
CA ALA A 42 -4.59 7.13 -0.53
C ALA A 42 -3.12 6.72 -0.38
N LEU A 43 -2.23 7.36 -1.13
CA LEU A 43 -0.81 7.03 -1.16
C LEU A 43 0.06 8.16 -0.62
N GLU A 44 1.14 7.76 0.04
CA GLU A 44 2.22 8.62 0.50
C GLU A 44 3.55 7.99 0.09
N GLU A 45 4.40 8.77 -0.58
CA GLU A 45 5.73 8.37 -1.01
C GLU A 45 6.77 8.94 -0.04
N LEU A 46 7.67 8.08 0.44
CA LEU A 46 8.75 8.43 1.34
C LEU A 46 10.09 8.13 0.67
N ASP A 47 10.84 9.18 0.37
CA ASP A 47 12.18 9.11 -0.19
C ASP A 47 13.25 8.97 0.91
N TYR A 48 14.20 8.07 0.71
CA TYR A 48 15.35 7.92 1.59
C TYR A 48 16.59 7.44 0.82
N GLU A 49 17.76 7.65 1.41
CA GLU A 49 19.03 7.19 0.86
C GLU A 49 19.53 5.98 1.65
N GLU A 50 19.96 4.93 0.95
CA GLU A 50 20.58 3.76 1.55
C GLU A 50 21.81 3.39 0.72
N GLN A 51 23.00 3.43 1.35
CA GLN A 51 24.29 3.10 0.71
C GLN A 51 24.62 3.96 -0.53
N GLY A 52 24.23 5.24 -0.52
CA GLY A 52 24.48 6.17 -1.64
C GLY A 52 23.44 6.11 -2.75
N GLU A 53 22.41 5.26 -2.60
CA GLU A 53 21.37 5.05 -3.60
C GLU A 53 20.00 5.54 -3.09
N ARG A 54 19.22 6.17 -3.97
CA ARG A 54 17.84 6.61 -3.65
C ARG A 54 16.89 5.42 -3.66
N LYS A 55 16.14 5.28 -2.56
CA LYS A 55 15.07 4.31 -2.39
C LYS A 55 13.76 4.98 -2.00
N VAL A 56 12.68 4.28 -2.32
CA VAL A 56 11.31 4.75 -2.16
C VAL A 56 10.54 3.76 -1.31
N SER A 57 9.88 4.24 -0.26
CA SER A 57 8.84 3.49 0.45
C SER A 57 7.48 4.05 0.10
N LEU A 58 6.52 3.17 -0.20
CA LEU A 58 5.13 3.55 -0.45
C LEU A 58 4.27 3.15 0.74
N VAL A 59 3.52 4.11 1.27
CA VAL A 59 2.51 3.90 2.30
C VAL A 59 1.14 4.03 1.65
N ALA A 60 0.36 2.95 1.69
CA ALA A 60 -0.99 2.91 1.12
C ALA A 60 -2.04 2.81 2.23
N ARG A 61 -3.05 3.67 2.18
CA ARG A 61 -4.16 3.73 3.14
C ARG A 61 -5.47 3.54 2.42
N LYS A 62 -6.25 2.55 2.84
CA LYS A 62 -7.64 2.36 2.38
C LYS A 62 -8.58 2.87 3.46
N ALA A 63 -9.60 3.64 3.06
CA ALA A 63 -10.66 4.00 4.00
C ALA A 63 -11.29 2.72 4.56
N PRO A 64 -11.57 2.64 5.88
CA PRO A 64 -12.31 1.52 6.42
C PRO A 64 -13.68 1.44 5.72
N PRO A 65 -14.21 0.24 5.48
CA PRO A 65 -15.52 0.10 4.86
C PRO A 65 -16.57 0.83 5.71
N PRO A 66 -17.63 1.40 5.08
CA PRO A 66 -18.56 2.36 5.70
C PRO A 66 -19.34 1.86 6.93
N HIS A 67 -19.18 0.59 7.33
CA HIS A 67 -19.82 0.00 8.52
C HIS A 67 -18.87 -0.24 9.70
N SER A 68 -17.64 0.26 9.63
CA SER A 68 -16.63 0.10 10.68
C SER A 68 -16.69 1.26 11.69
N GLN A 69 -17.86 1.52 12.28
CA GLN A 69 -17.89 2.38 13.47
C GLN A 69 -17.38 1.58 14.65
N PRO A 70 -16.46 2.12 15.47
CA PRO A 70 -16.07 1.46 16.71
C PRO A 70 -17.30 1.37 17.61
N GLN A 71 -17.75 0.15 17.91
CA GLN A 71 -18.69 -0.07 19.01
C GLN A 71 -17.96 0.32 20.29
N THR A 72 -18.20 1.54 20.77
CA THR A 72 -17.86 1.92 22.14
C THR A 72 -18.76 1.10 23.07
N SER A 73 -18.26 -0.06 23.49
CA SER A 73 -18.80 -0.82 24.61
C SER A 73 -18.66 0.02 25.87
N ASP A 74 -19.70 0.77 26.20
CA ASP A 74 -19.85 1.50 27.46
C ASP A 74 -20.08 0.47 28.59
N ALA A 75 -19.01 -0.16 29.06
CA ALA A 75 -19.03 -1.04 30.22
C ALA A 75 -18.86 -0.19 31.50
N ARG A 76 -19.84 0.66 31.79
CA ARG A 76 -20.07 1.14 33.16
C ARG A 76 -20.75 0.03 33.94
N SER A 77 -19.97 -0.91 34.47
CA SER A 77 -20.42 -1.75 35.59
C SER A 77 -20.44 -0.89 36.86
N THR A 78 -21.55 -0.19 37.06
CA THR A 78 -21.94 0.35 38.36
C THR A 78 -22.17 -0.79 39.34
N TRP A 79 -21.59 -0.63 40.53
CA TRP A 79 -21.77 -1.49 41.69
C TRP A 79 -23.25 -1.52 42.13
N CYS A 80 -23.79 -2.72 42.36
CA CYS A 80 -24.86 -3.03 43.32
C CYS A 80 -24.71 -4.50 43.76
#